data_AF-A0A816U639-F1
#
_entry.id   AF-A0A816U639-F1
#
_cell.length_a   1.000
_cell.length_b   1.000
_cell.length_c   1.000
_cell.angle_alpha   90.00
_cell.angle_beta   90.00
_cell.angle_gamma   90.00
#
_symmetry.space_group_name_H-M   'P 1'
#
loop_
_entity.id
_entity.type
_entity.pdbx_description
1 polymer ?
#
loop_
_entity_poly.entity_id
_entity_poly.type
_entity_poly.pdbx_seq_one_letter_code
_entity_poly.pdbx_strand_id
1 'polypeptide(L)' 'MSAQKFQVVSLLLIIFLLFSQSTANRCEYRPFCKTNDDCKKICTFAGDDPTFWNCMNSLAPPETMNKCCCLRKK' A
#
# COMPACT_ATOMS: atom_id res chain seq x y z
N MET A 1 -7.83 11.36 -40.91
CA MET A 1 -8.01 10.14 -40.08
C MET A 1 -6.68 9.74 -39.38
N SER A 2 -6.06 10.63 -38.58
CA SER A 2 -4.79 10.33 -37.87
C SER A 2 -4.87 10.61 -36.36
N ALA A 3 -5.69 11.59 -35.95
CA ALA A 3 -5.83 11.99 -34.54
C ALA A 3 -6.51 10.94 -33.62
N GLN A 4 -7.35 10.05 -34.17
CA GLN A 4 -8.05 9.03 -33.37
C GLN A 4 -7.11 7.96 -32.79
N LYS A 5 -6.00 7.64 -33.44
CA LYS A 5 -5.10 6.57 -32.98
C LYS A 5 -4.33 6.94 -31.70
N PHE A 6 -3.97 8.22 -31.57
CA PHE A 6 -3.24 8.71 -30.38
C PHE A 6 -4.13 8.78 -29.13
N GLN A 7 -5.42 9.08 -29.29
CA GLN A 7 -6.34 9.15 -28.16
C GLN A 7 -6.57 7.78 -27.51
N VAL A 8 -6.63 6.70 -28.29
CA VAL A 8 -6.84 5.34 -27.76
C VAL A 8 -5.63 4.87 -26.94
N VAL A 9 -4.41 5.15 -27.41
CA VAL A 9 -3.19 4.79 -26.67
C VAL A 9 -3.09 5.56 -25.35
N SER A 10 -3.45 6.84 -25.36
CA SER A 10 -3.47 7.67 -24.15
C SER A 10 -4.53 7.17 -23.15
N LEU A 11 -5.71 6.77 -23.62
CA LEU A 11 -6.75 6.19 -22.77
C LEU A 11 -6.29 4.87 -22.11
N LEU A 12 -5.63 4.00 -22.89
CA LEU A 12 -5.10 2.74 -22.38
C LEU A 12 -4.02 2.97 -21.31
N LEU A 13 -3.12 3.93 -21.52
CA LEU A 13 -2.10 4.29 -20.52
C LEU A 13 -2.73 4.78 -19.20
N ILE A 14 -3.76 5.63 -19.28
CA ILE A 14 -4.47 6.13 -18.09
C ILE A 14 -5.13 4.96 -17.34
N ILE A 15 -5.76 4.03 -18.06
CA ILE A 15 -6.34 2.80 -17.51
C ILE A 15 -5.26 1.99 -16.79
N PHE A 16 -4.14 1.65 -17.44
CA PHE A 16 -3.06 0.88 -16.81
C PHE A 16 -2.47 1.54 -15.55
N LEU A 17 -2.33 2.86 -15.55
CA LEU A 17 -1.88 3.62 -14.39
C LEU A 17 -2.88 3.58 -13.23
N LEU A 18 -4.19 3.62 -13.52
CA LEU A 18 -5.25 3.55 -12.52
C LEU A 18 -5.38 2.13 -11.92
N PHE A 19 -5.29 1.08 -12.74
CA PHE A 19 -5.36 -0.31 -12.28
C PHE A 19 -4.11 -0.75 -11.48
N SER A 20 -2.94 -0.18 -11.76
CA SER A 20 -1.72 -0.46 -11.00
C SER A 20 -1.78 0.07 -9.55
N GLN A 21 -2.57 1.12 -9.28
CA GLN A 21 -2.76 1.59 -7.91
C GLN A 21 -3.65 0.65 -7.08
N SER A 22 -4.55 -0.10 -7.73
CA SER A 22 -5.51 -0.99 -7.04
C SER A 22 -4.85 -2.26 -6.52
N THR A 23 -3.67 -2.63 -7.04
CA THR A 23 -2.94 -3.84 -6.67
C THR A 23 -1.84 -3.61 -5.65
N ALA A 24 -1.68 -2.38 -5.15
CA ALA A 24 -0.86 -2.10 -3.98
C ALA A 24 -1.51 -2.79 -2.77
N ASN A 25 -1.02 -3.99 -2.48
CA ASN A 25 -1.14 -4.72 -1.24
C ASN A 25 -1.60 -3.82 -0.08
N ARG A 26 -2.90 -3.86 0.23
CA ARG A 26 -3.58 -2.87 1.06
C ARG A 26 -3.02 -3.00 2.48
N CYS A 27 -2.22 -2.03 2.89
CA CYS A 27 -1.66 -2.06 4.22
C CYS A 27 -2.72 -1.63 5.24
N GLU A 28 -2.97 -2.48 6.22
CA GLU A 28 -3.84 -2.17 7.34
C GLU A 28 -3.01 -1.44 8.40
N TYR A 29 -3.27 -0.13 8.55
CA TYR A 29 -2.54 0.69 9.49
C TYR A 29 -3.08 0.52 10.91
N ARG A 30 -2.24 0.00 11.81
CA ARG A 30 -2.55 -0.22 13.23
C ARG A 30 -1.81 0.78 14.11
N PRO A 31 -2.36 1.12 15.29
CA PRO A 31 -1.83 2.19 16.12
C PRO A 31 -0.42 1.92 16.66
N PHE A 32 0.29 3.04 16.86
CA PHE A 32 1.57 3.28 17.53
C PHE A 32 2.66 2.20 17.44
N CYS A 33 3.73 2.53 16.73
CA CYS A 33 4.99 1.79 16.72
C CYS A 33 6.17 2.74 16.83
N LYS A 34 7.26 2.25 17.42
CA LYS A 34 8.56 2.93 17.42
C LYS A 34 9.58 2.15 16.57
N THR A 35 9.40 0.85 16.48
CA THR A 35 10.28 -0.09 15.78
C THR A 35 9.45 -1.13 15.02
N ASN A 36 10.08 -1.82 14.07
CA ASN A 36 9.43 -2.91 13.33
C ASN A 36 9.06 -4.09 14.23
N ASP A 37 9.81 -4.34 15.31
CA ASP A 37 9.50 -5.39 16.29
C ASP A 37 8.21 -5.13 17.07
N ASP A 38 7.81 -3.85 17.25
CA ASP A 38 6.49 -3.53 17.79
C ASP A 38 5.39 -4.03 16.84
N CYS A 39 5.60 -3.82 15.54
CA CYS A 39 4.65 -4.25 14.52
C CYS A 39 4.56 -5.76 14.36
N LYS A 40 5.64 -6.51 14.64
CA LYS A 40 5.60 -7.97 14.71
C LYS A 40 4.59 -8.49 15.72
N LYS A 41 4.41 -7.79 16.85
CA LYS A 41 3.46 -8.16 17.90
C LYS A 41 2.04 -7.70 17.57
N ILE A 42 1.91 -6.59 16.85
CA ILE A 42 0.63 -5.96 16.49
C ILE A 42 -0.02 -6.62 15.26
N CYS A 43 0.77 -6.99 14.24
CA CYS A 43 0.32 -7.63 13.00
C CYS A 43 0.16 -9.15 13.17
N THR A 44 -0.62 -9.57 14.16
CA THR A 44 -0.82 -10.98 14.53
C THR A 44 -2.26 -11.45 14.31
N PHE A 45 -3.11 -10.63 13.69
CA PHE A 45 -4.51 -10.98 13.50
C PHE A 45 -4.69 -11.98 12.37
N ALA A 46 -5.80 -12.73 12.43
CA ALA A 46 -6.20 -13.64 11.36
C ALA A 46 -6.30 -12.90 10.02
N GLY A 47 -5.48 -13.31 9.05
CA GLY A 47 -5.37 -12.73 7.71
C GLY A 47 -4.25 -11.71 7.54
N ASP A 48 -3.51 -11.35 8.59
CA ASP A 48 -2.26 -10.60 8.46
C ASP A 48 -1.14 -11.54 7.93
N ASP A 49 -0.19 -10.98 7.20
CA ASP A 49 1.00 -11.68 6.75
C ASP A 49 2.07 -11.71 7.86
N PRO A 50 2.41 -12.89 8.42
CA PRO A 50 3.38 -13.01 9.50
C PRO A 50 4.83 -12.95 9.01
N THR A 51 5.07 -12.55 7.77
CA THR A 51 6.41 -12.30 7.21
C THR A 51 6.61 -10.82 6.88
N PHE A 52 5.55 -10.01 6.89
CA PHE A 52 5.62 -8.61 6.50
C PHE A 52 4.88 -7.69 7.47
N TRP A 53 5.64 -6.83 8.13
CA TRP A 53 5.18 -5.70 8.91
C TRP A 53 6.21 -4.58 8.82
N ASN A 54 5.76 -3.33 8.84
CA ASN A 54 6.67 -2.20 8.84
C ASN A 54 6.14 -1.08 9.73
N CYS A 55 7.02 -0.49 10.55
CA CYS A 55 6.71 0.70 11.30
C CYS A 55 6.93 1.93 10.41
N MET A 56 5.86 2.69 10.18
CA MET A 56 5.92 3.93 9.43
C MET A 56 6.61 5.00 10.27
N ASN A 57 7.83 5.35 9.90
CA ASN A 57 8.65 6.34 10.60
C ASN A 57 8.37 7.76 10.07
N SER A 58 9.21 8.72 10.45
CA SER A 58 9.10 10.15 10.11
C SER A 58 9.14 10.48 8.61
N LEU A 59 9.49 9.51 7.74
CA LEU A 59 9.44 9.67 6.29
C LEU A 59 8.03 9.39 5.71
N ALA A 60 7.13 8.83 6.52
CA ALA A 60 5.76 8.54 6.11
C ALA A 60 4.83 9.77 6.25
N PRO A 61 3.69 9.80 5.52
CA PRO A 61 2.66 10.81 5.71
C PRO A 61 2.24 10.97 7.17
N PRO A 62 1.87 12.18 7.63
CA PRO A 62 1.53 12.44 9.04
C PRO A 62 0.35 11.58 9.53
N GLU A 63 -0.55 11.20 8.64
CA GLU A 63 -1.69 10.31 8.91
C GLU A 63 -1.28 8.85 9.21
N THR A 64 -0.12 8.40 8.75
CA THR A 64 0.41 7.04 8.99
C THR A 64 1.67 7.04 9.84
N MET A 65 2.19 8.21 10.22
CA MET A 65 3.37 8.33 11.07
C MET A 65 3.20 7.58 12.40
N ASN A 66 4.24 6.84 12.78
CA ASN A 66 4.28 5.95 13.93
C ASN A 66 3.16 4.90 13.92
N LYS A 67 2.65 4.47 12.76
CA LYS A 67 1.68 3.36 12.67
C LYS A 67 2.33 2.11 12.08
N CYS A 68 1.84 0.95 12.49
CA CYS A 68 2.22 -0.30 11.87
C CYS A 68 1.46 -0.51 10.58
N CYS A 69 2.19 -0.69 9.49
CA CYS A 69 1.68 -1.21 8.25
C CYS A 69 1.68 -2.75 8.34
N CYS A 70 0.51 -3.35 8.53
CA CYS A 70 0.29 -4.79 8.48
C CYS A 70 -0.20 -5.20 7.10
N LEU A 71 0.56 -6.06 6.42
CA LEU A 71 0.13 -6.58 5.12
C LEU A 71 -0.96 -7.63 5.32
N ARG A 72 -2.04 -7.58 4.55
CA ARG A 72 -3.03 -8.66 4.50
C ARG A 72 -2.65 -9.69 3.46
N LYS A 73 -2.77 -10.98 3.79
CA LYS A 73 -2.72 -12.07 2.81
C LYS A 73 -3.97 -12.01 1.94
N LYS A 74 -3.78 -12.11 0.61
CA LYS A 74 -4.89 -12.30 -0.35
C LYS A 74 -5.46 -13.70 -0.23
#